data_AF-A0A914T3C1-F1
#
_entry.id   AF-A0A914T3C1-F1
#
_cell.length_a   1.000
_cell.length_b   1.000
_cell.length_c   1.000
_cell.angle_alpha   90.00
_cell.angle_beta   90.00
_cell.angle_gamma   90.00
#
_symmetry.space_group_name_H-M   'P 1'
#
loop_
_entity.id
_entity.type
_entity.pdbx_description
1 polymer ?
#
loop_
_entity_poly.entity_id
_entity_poly.type
_entity_poly.pdbx_seq_one_letter_code
_entity_poly.pdbx_strand_id
1 'polypeptide(L)'
;MEDPLESHHVCKCIPFMLILKIATIILMLFYLIFGIFVSFFIIDSPGLIAFAIMAFIFFGLTLLYFDGIRRKNDFLMIPFLVAEILFRVIIGFLICFLWGTFVLSSFDMFIVNSPIKGMSGTKFIFYVSIISTIIYAAFIYLLFPFYRGYRIIKKNKDIQKFCAEECAYMKVSFTSRPTTV
;
A
#
# COMPACT_ATOMS: atom_id res chain seq x y z
N MET A 1 -1.67 35.69 -18.18
CA MET A 1 -1.05 35.99 -16.87
C MET A 1 -0.98 34.66 -16.17
N GLU A 2 0.11 33.92 -16.38
CA GLU A 2 0.31 32.58 -15.83
C GLU A 2 0.78 32.72 -14.38
N ASP A 3 0.05 32.12 -13.44
CA ASP A 3 0.39 32.15 -12.03
C ASP A 3 1.72 31.42 -11.77
N PRO A 4 2.72 32.05 -11.14
CA PRO A 4 4.03 31.44 -10.87
C PRO A 4 4.00 30.30 -9.83
N LEU A 5 2.83 29.90 -9.35
CA LEU A 5 2.66 28.82 -8.35
C LEU A 5 2.66 27.40 -8.96
N GLU A 6 2.39 27.25 -10.26
CA GLU A 6 2.30 25.92 -10.91
C GLU A 6 3.67 25.31 -11.26
N SER A 7 4.67 26.14 -11.61
CA SER A 7 5.93 25.64 -12.18
C SER A 7 6.78 24.85 -11.17
N HIS A 8 6.77 25.23 -9.90
CA HIS A 8 7.55 24.57 -8.86
C HIS A 8 6.99 23.20 -8.43
N HIS A 9 5.67 22.98 -8.58
CA HIS A 9 5.03 21.71 -8.21
C HIS A 9 5.18 20.62 -9.28
N VAL A 10 5.25 21.01 -10.56
CA VAL A 10 5.43 20.09 -11.69
C VAL A 10 6.83 19.48 -11.66
N CYS A 11 7.87 20.27 -11.37
CA CYS A 11 9.27 19.83 -11.41
C CYS A 11 9.61 18.78 -10.31
N LYS A 12 9.02 18.89 -9.12
CA LYS A 12 9.21 17.90 -8.03
C LYS A 12 8.37 16.62 -8.19
N CYS A 13 7.29 16.65 -8.99
CA CYS A 13 6.45 15.47 -9.20
C CYS A 13 7.12 14.39 -10.08
N ILE A 14 7.91 14.80 -11.06
CA ILE A 14 8.59 13.89 -12.00
C ILE A 14 9.56 12.92 -11.28
N PRO A 15 10.48 13.38 -10.40
CA PRO A 15 11.38 12.47 -9.71
C PRO A 15 10.64 11.57 -8.72
N PHE A 16 9.61 12.07 -8.03
CA PHE A 16 8.82 11.27 -7.10
C PHE A 16 8.08 10.12 -7.79
N MET A 17 7.48 10.36 -8.96
CA MET A 17 6.76 9.33 -9.71
C MET A 17 7.71 8.27 -10.27
N LEU A 18 8.95 8.63 -10.61
CA LEU A 18 9.97 7.67 -11.04
C LEU A 18 10.40 6.77 -9.87
N ILE A 19 10.65 7.36 -8.69
CA ILE A 19 10.95 6.60 -7.47
C ILE A 19 9.80 5.65 -7.13
N LEU A 20 8.55 6.11 -7.23
CA LEU A 20 7.38 5.28 -6.95
C LEU A 20 7.25 4.09 -7.92
N LYS A 21 7.57 4.28 -9.21
CA LYS A 21 7.61 3.18 -10.18
C LYS A 21 8.66 2.13 -9.80
N ILE A 22 9.87 2.57 -9.44
CA ILE A 22 10.94 1.67 -8.99
C ILE A 22 10.52 0.92 -7.74
N ALA A 23 9.98 1.63 -6.73
CA ALA A 23 9.49 1.01 -5.50
C ALA A 23 8.38 -0.03 -5.77
N THR A 24 7.48 0.24 -6.71
CA THR A 24 6.42 -0.69 -7.11
C THR A 24 7.00 -1.94 -7.77
N ILE A 25 8.02 -1.80 -8.63
CA ILE A 25 8.71 -2.94 -9.26
C ILE A 25 9.43 -3.78 -8.20
N ILE A 26 10.13 -3.15 -7.25
CA ILE A 26 10.79 -3.86 -6.15
C ILE A 26 9.78 -4.65 -5.33
N LEU A 27 8.65 -4.02 -4.98
CA LEU A 27 7.59 -4.67 -4.21
C LEU A 27 6.94 -5.84 -4.98
N MET A 28 6.76 -5.67 -6.29
CA MET A 28 6.26 -6.71 -7.17
C MET A 28 7.21 -7.91 -7.19
N LEU A 29 8.51 -7.69 -7.37
CA LEU A 29 9.52 -8.76 -7.33
C LEU A 29 9.55 -9.43 -5.96
N PHE A 30 9.44 -8.66 -4.89
CA PHE A 30 9.38 -9.20 -3.53
C PHE A 30 8.20 -10.16 -3.35
N TYR A 31 6.98 -9.76 -3.72
CA TYR A 31 5.80 -10.64 -3.61
C TYR A 31 5.91 -11.88 -4.50
N LEU A 32 6.50 -11.76 -5.70
CA LEU A 32 6.72 -12.91 -6.58
C LEU A 32 7.70 -13.91 -5.98
N ILE A 33 8.88 -13.44 -5.55
CA ILE A 33 9.91 -14.27 -4.95
C ILE A 33 9.39 -14.91 -3.67
N PHE A 34 8.69 -14.14 -2.83
CA PHE A 34 8.08 -14.65 -1.60
C PHE A 34 7.03 -15.73 -1.89
N GLY A 35 6.14 -15.51 -2.87
CA GLY A 35 5.14 -16.49 -3.27
C GLY A 35 5.76 -17.79 -3.78
N ILE A 36 6.80 -17.70 -4.61
CA ILE A 36 7.57 -18.85 -5.10
C ILE A 36 8.24 -19.58 -3.93
N PHE A 37 8.91 -18.83 -3.04
CA PHE A 37 9.59 -19.39 -1.88
C PHE A 37 8.64 -20.16 -0.97
N VAL A 38 7.50 -19.57 -0.60
CA VAL A 38 6.48 -20.23 0.23
C VAL A 38 5.91 -21.46 -0.48
N SER A 39 5.78 -21.41 -1.81
CA SER A 39 5.25 -22.53 -2.60
C SER A 39 6.11 -23.79 -2.50
N PHE A 40 7.43 -23.66 -2.33
CA PHE A 40 8.31 -24.81 -2.11
C PHE A 40 8.03 -25.56 -0.81
N PHE A 41 7.53 -24.87 0.23
CA PHE A 41 7.25 -25.46 1.55
C PHE A 41 5.80 -25.96 1.68
N ILE A 42 4.96 -25.81 0.65
CA ILE A 42 3.56 -26.25 0.69
C ILE A 42 3.45 -27.76 0.91
N ILE A 43 4.38 -28.54 0.35
CA ILE A 43 4.35 -30.01 0.44
C ILE A 43 4.47 -30.47 1.89
N ASP A 44 5.34 -29.83 2.67
CA ASP A 44 5.60 -30.19 4.07
C ASP A 44 4.62 -29.53 5.05
N SER A 45 3.93 -28.46 4.62
CA SER A 45 3.05 -27.68 5.47
C SER A 45 1.89 -27.10 4.66
N PRO A 46 0.78 -27.84 4.47
CA PRO A 46 -0.34 -27.41 3.63
C PRO A 46 -1.00 -26.11 4.12
N GLY A 47 -0.82 -25.75 5.39
CA GLY A 47 -1.24 -24.44 5.93
C GLY A 47 -0.56 -23.24 5.25
N LEU A 48 0.55 -23.44 4.54
CA LEU A 48 1.25 -22.39 3.80
C LEU A 48 0.60 -22.03 2.46
N ILE A 49 -0.34 -22.84 1.97
CA ILE A 49 -1.05 -22.58 0.70
C ILE A 49 -1.73 -21.21 0.72
N ALA A 50 -2.39 -20.86 1.83
CA ALA A 50 -3.06 -19.56 1.97
C ALA A 50 -2.07 -18.39 1.84
N PHE A 51 -0.86 -18.51 2.38
CA PHE A 51 0.18 -17.49 2.28
C PHE A 51 0.73 -17.36 0.86
N ALA A 52 0.92 -18.46 0.14
CA ALA A 52 1.33 -18.43 -1.25
C ALA A 52 0.26 -17.76 -2.13
N ILE A 53 -1.01 -18.14 -1.99
CA ILE A 53 -2.13 -17.53 -2.72
C ILE A 53 -2.19 -16.03 -2.44
N MET A 54 -2.10 -15.62 -1.17
CA MET A 54 -2.08 -14.21 -0.80
C MET A 54 -0.92 -13.46 -1.46
N ALA A 55 0.29 -14.04 -1.48
CA ALA A 55 1.45 -13.44 -2.13
C ALA A 55 1.22 -13.22 -3.63
N PHE A 56 0.62 -14.19 -4.34
CA PHE A 56 0.29 -14.04 -5.77
C PHE A 56 -0.82 -13.02 -6.02
N ILE A 57 -1.81 -12.92 -5.12
CA ILE A 57 -2.84 -11.87 -5.19
C ILE A 57 -2.18 -10.49 -5.04
N PHE A 58 -1.31 -10.30 -4.04
CA PHE A 58 -0.59 -9.05 -3.85
C PHE A 58 0.34 -8.72 -5.02
N PHE A 59 0.97 -9.71 -5.64
CA PHE A 59 1.71 -9.52 -6.89
C PHE A 59 0.81 -8.97 -8.01
N GLY A 60 -0.36 -9.58 -8.25
CA GLY A 60 -1.32 -9.12 -9.25
C GLY A 60 -1.86 -7.72 -8.96
N LEU A 61 -2.15 -7.39 -7.71
CA LEU A 61 -2.57 -6.05 -7.30
C LEU A 61 -1.45 -5.01 -7.50
N THR A 62 -0.20 -5.38 -7.22
CA THR A 62 0.97 -4.50 -7.44
C THR A 62 1.18 -4.23 -8.94
N LEU A 63 0.92 -5.22 -9.80
CA LEU A 63 0.90 -5.04 -11.26
C LEU A 63 -0.19 -4.06 -11.71
N LEU A 64 -1.41 -4.19 -11.17
CA LEU A 64 -2.50 -3.24 -11.45
C LEU A 64 -2.14 -1.82 -11.00
N TYR A 65 -1.50 -1.70 -9.84
CA TYR A 65 -1.01 -0.42 -9.34
C TYR A 65 0.06 0.18 -10.26
N PHE A 66 1.00 -0.62 -10.76
CA PHE A 66 2.01 -0.19 -11.73
C PHE A 66 1.38 0.29 -13.04
N ASP A 67 0.43 -0.46 -13.60
CA ASP A 67 -0.30 -0.05 -14.81
C ASP A 67 -1.13 1.22 -14.56
N GLY A 68 -1.72 1.36 -13.36
CA GLY A 68 -2.38 2.58 -12.90
C GLY A 68 -1.45 3.80 -12.92
N ILE A 69 -0.21 3.67 -12.44
CA ILE A 69 0.80 4.74 -12.55
C ILE A 69 1.12 5.04 -14.01
N ARG A 70 1.34 4.00 -14.84
CA ARG A 70 1.73 4.15 -16.25
C ARG A 70 0.66 4.86 -17.07
N ARG A 71 -0.61 4.47 -16.89
CA ARG A 71 -1.77 5.02 -17.60
C ARG A 71 -2.36 6.25 -16.92
N LYS A 72 -1.79 6.71 -15.80
CA LYS A 72 -2.36 7.75 -14.93
C LYS A 72 -3.83 7.48 -14.58
N ASN A 73 -4.19 6.21 -14.40
CA ASN A 73 -5.54 5.79 -14.08
C ASN A 73 -5.64 5.46 -12.59
N ASP A 74 -6.30 6.34 -11.84
CA ASP A 74 -6.52 6.23 -10.41
C ASP A 74 -7.36 5.00 -10.03
N PHE A 75 -8.33 4.59 -10.85
CA PHE A 75 -9.18 3.42 -10.56
C PHE A 75 -8.39 2.11 -10.43
N LEU A 76 -7.32 1.94 -11.22
CA LEU A 76 -6.48 0.73 -11.18
C LEU A 76 -5.59 0.68 -9.92
N MET A 77 -5.35 1.83 -9.29
CA MET A 77 -4.49 1.94 -8.12
C MET A 77 -5.23 1.66 -6.81
N ILE A 78 -6.56 1.86 -6.78
CA ILE A 78 -7.39 1.73 -5.57
C ILE A 78 -7.36 0.30 -5.00
N PRO A 79 -7.58 -0.78 -5.78
CA PRO A 79 -7.65 -2.14 -5.23
C PRO A 79 -6.40 -2.54 -4.45
N PHE A 80 -5.21 -2.18 -4.94
CA PHE A 80 -3.94 -2.42 -4.26
C PHE A 80 -3.86 -1.66 -2.93
N LEU A 81 -4.17 -0.36 -2.91
CA LEU A 81 -4.13 0.44 -1.68
C LEU A 81 -5.09 -0.08 -0.63
N VAL A 82 -6.31 -0.46 -1.03
CA VAL A 82 -7.32 -1.01 -0.12
C VAL A 82 -6.85 -2.34 0.44
N ALA A 83 -6.33 -3.25 -0.40
CA ALA A 83 -5.80 -4.54 0.05
C ALA A 83 -4.62 -4.38 1.02
N GLU A 84 -3.68 -3.48 0.73
CA GLU A 84 -2.55 -3.16 1.60
C GLU A 84 -3.01 -2.64 2.97
N ILE A 85 -3.97 -1.70 2.99
CA ILE A 85 -4.54 -1.16 4.23
C ILE A 85 -5.20 -2.28 5.05
N LEU A 86 -6.04 -3.10 4.42
CA LEU A 86 -6.70 -4.23 5.09
C LEU A 86 -5.69 -5.22 5.67
N PHE A 87 -4.66 -5.57 4.88
CA PHE A 87 -3.61 -6.48 5.32
C PHE A 87 -2.83 -5.93 6.53
N ARG A 88 -2.52 -4.63 6.53
CA ARG A 88 -1.87 -3.97 7.67
C ARG A 88 -2.77 -3.93 8.90
N VAL A 89 -4.08 -3.75 8.72
CA VAL A 89 -5.03 -3.81 9.84
C VAL A 89 -5.04 -5.22 10.45
N ILE A 90 -5.08 -6.26 9.62
CA ILE A 90 -5.03 -7.66 10.07
C ILE A 90 -3.73 -7.94 10.84
N ILE A 91 -2.57 -7.54 10.30
CA ILE A 91 -1.28 -7.69 11.00
C ILE A 91 -1.27 -6.91 12.31
N GLY A 92 -1.85 -5.70 12.34
CA GLY A 92 -1.97 -4.91 13.56
C GLY A 92 -2.73 -5.66 14.65
N PHE A 93 -3.86 -6.29 14.31
CA PHE A 93 -4.59 -7.15 15.24
C PHE A 93 -3.75 -8.33 15.73
N LEU A 94 -3.02 -9.02 14.85
CA LEU A 94 -2.13 -10.12 15.24
C LEU A 94 -1.05 -9.66 16.23
N ILE A 95 -0.49 -8.46 16.05
CA ILE A 95 0.48 -7.90 16.98
C ILE A 95 -0.17 -7.55 18.32
N CYS A 96 -1.39 -7.02 18.33
CA CYS A 96 -2.14 -6.81 19.56
C CYS A 96 -2.39 -8.14 20.30
N PHE A 97 -2.74 -9.21 19.59
CA PHE A 97 -2.86 -10.55 20.18
C PHE A 97 -1.53 -11.09 20.72
N LEU A 98 -0.42 -10.81 20.04
CA LEU A 98 0.91 -11.19 20.49
C LEU A 98 1.28 -10.48 21.81
N TRP A 99 1.00 -9.18 21.91
CA TRP A 99 1.14 -8.43 23.15
C TRP A 99 0.20 -8.93 24.26
N GLY A 100 -1.05 -9.27 23.92
CA GLY A 100 -1.98 -9.89 24.86
C GLY A 100 -1.44 -11.23 25.41
N THR A 101 -0.90 -12.06 24.53
CA THR A 101 -0.24 -13.33 24.90
C THR A 101 0.95 -13.09 25.84
N PHE A 102 1.76 -12.05 25.59
CA PHE A 102 2.85 -11.68 26.49
C PHE A 102 2.34 -11.29 27.89
N VAL A 103 1.29 -10.47 27.97
CA VAL A 103 0.70 -10.05 29.25
C VAL A 103 0.16 -11.26 30.01
N LEU A 104 -0.61 -12.13 29.35
CA LEU A 104 -1.15 -13.35 29.95
C LEU A 104 -0.05 -14.31 30.42
N SER A 105 1.01 -14.45 29.64
CA SER A 105 2.17 -15.28 30.00
C SER A 105 2.95 -14.70 31.18
N SER A 106 2.93 -13.38 31.38
CA SER A 106 3.57 -12.73 32.53
C SER A 106 2.84 -12.99 33.86
N PHE A 107 1.57 -13.39 33.81
CA PHE A 107 0.78 -13.80 34.98
C PHE A 107 0.73 -15.33 35.15
N ASP A 108 1.60 -16.08 34.46
CA ASP A 108 1.59 -17.54 34.42
C ASP A 108 0.24 -18.16 33.98
N MET A 109 -0.64 -17.37 33.36
CA MET A 109 -1.93 -17.87 32.85
C MET A 109 -1.78 -18.65 31.54
N PHE A 110 -0.64 -18.50 30.85
CA PHE A 110 -0.38 -19.13 29.55
C PHE A 110 1.11 -19.50 29.40
N ILE A 111 1.39 -20.78 29.21
CA ILE A 111 2.76 -21.31 29.03
C ILE A 111 3.09 -21.31 27.53
N VAL A 112 4.13 -20.56 27.16
CA VAL A 112 4.66 -20.56 25.79
C VAL A 112 6.01 -21.23 25.77
N ASN A 113 6.17 -22.19 24.87
CA ASN A 113 7.44 -22.86 24.67
C ASN A 113 8.32 -22.01 23.74
N SER A 114 9.50 -21.64 24.22
CA SER A 114 10.52 -20.99 23.39
C SER A 114 11.14 -22.03 22.45
N PRO A 115 11.25 -21.74 21.13
CA PRO A 115 12.02 -22.58 20.21
C PRO A 115 13.53 -22.41 20.41
N ILE A 116 13.97 -21.39 21.16
CA ILE A 116 15.38 -21.10 21.43
C ILE A 116 15.76 -21.76 22.76
N LYS A 117 16.70 -22.72 22.68
CA LYS A 117 17.27 -23.39 23.87
C LYS A 117 17.90 -22.36 24.81
N GLY A 118 17.53 -22.42 26.09
CA GLY A 118 18.07 -21.55 27.14
C GLY A 118 17.33 -20.22 27.34
N MET A 119 16.28 -19.96 26.55
CA MET A 119 15.46 -18.75 26.68
C MET A 119 14.08 -19.09 27.24
N SER A 120 13.66 -18.39 28.30
CA SER A 120 12.30 -18.54 28.84
C SER A 120 11.25 -18.05 27.83
N GLY A 121 10.12 -18.75 27.73
CA GLY A 121 9.02 -18.42 26.82
C GLY A 121 8.54 -16.97 26.91
N THR A 122 8.37 -16.44 28.11
CA THR A 122 7.98 -15.04 28.36
C THR A 122 8.96 -14.04 27.74
N LYS A 123 10.27 -14.23 27.96
CA LYS A 123 11.30 -13.40 27.31
C LYS A 123 11.25 -13.54 25.79
N PHE A 124 11.05 -14.75 25.27
CA PHE A 124 10.96 -14.97 23.83
C PHE A 124 9.81 -14.16 23.22
N ILE A 125 8.59 -14.27 23.76
CA ILE A 125 7.43 -13.50 23.26
C ILE A 125 7.68 -12.00 23.37
N PHE A 126 8.32 -11.53 24.45
CA PHE A 126 8.64 -10.11 24.61
C PHE A 126 9.50 -9.58 23.46
N TYR A 127 10.61 -10.25 23.15
CA TYR A 127 11.48 -9.81 22.04
C TYR A 127 10.79 -9.93 20.69
N VAL A 128 10.03 -11.01 20.45
CA VAL A 128 9.25 -11.16 19.22
C VAL A 128 8.23 -10.02 19.10
N SER A 129 7.54 -9.65 20.19
CA SER A 129 6.57 -8.55 20.21
C SER A 129 7.21 -7.21 19.86
N ILE A 130 8.38 -6.91 20.45
CA ILE A 130 9.13 -5.69 20.13
C ILE A 130 9.54 -5.67 18.66
N ILE A 131 10.18 -6.74 18.18
CA ILE A 131 10.67 -6.84 16.80
C ILE A 131 9.50 -6.73 15.82
N SER A 132 8.40 -7.47 16.05
CA SER A 132 7.20 -7.40 15.22
C SER A 132 6.59 -6.00 15.20
N THR A 133 6.60 -5.28 16.33
CA THR A 133 6.08 -3.90 16.40
C THR A 133 6.95 -2.94 15.59
N ILE A 134 8.28 -3.06 15.66
CA ILE A 134 9.22 -2.24 14.88
C ILE A 134 9.05 -2.51 13.39
N ILE A 135 9.00 -3.79 12.99
CA ILE A 135 8.78 -4.19 11.60
C ILE A 135 7.43 -3.63 11.10
N TYR A 136 6.38 -3.73 11.91
CA TYR A 136 5.07 -3.21 11.57
C TYR A 136 5.04 -1.69 11.39
N ALA A 137 5.72 -0.94 12.27
CA ALA A 137 5.86 0.50 12.11
C ALA A 137 6.55 0.84 10.78
N ALA A 138 7.68 0.20 10.48
CA ALA A 138 8.37 0.37 9.20
C ALA A 138 7.47 0.01 8.01
N PHE A 139 6.68 -1.06 8.15
CA PHE A 139 5.72 -1.48 7.14
C PHE A 139 4.68 -0.39 6.91
N ILE A 140 4.04 0.16 7.97
CA ILE A 140 3.11 1.32 7.91
C ILE A 140 3.73 2.48 7.12
N TYR A 141 4.96 2.87 7.46
CA TYR A 141 5.63 3.98 6.78
C TYR A 141 5.76 3.78 5.27
N LEU A 142 5.93 2.54 4.83
CA LEU A 142 6.05 2.20 3.42
C LEU A 142 4.78 2.48 2.60
N LEU A 143 3.58 2.61 3.20
CA LEU A 143 2.34 2.91 2.48
C LEU A 143 2.18 4.38 2.12
N PHE A 144 2.76 5.30 2.90
CA PHE A 144 2.60 6.73 2.66
C PHE A 144 3.04 7.18 1.26
N PRO A 145 4.19 6.71 0.72
CA PRO A 145 4.57 7.00 -0.65
C PRO A 145 3.54 6.54 -1.69
N PHE A 146 2.96 5.35 -1.53
CA PHE A 146 1.95 4.83 -2.45
C PHE A 146 0.66 5.63 -2.38
N TYR A 147 0.16 5.89 -1.17
CA TYR A 147 -1.02 6.74 -0.98
C TYR A 147 -0.82 8.15 -1.56
N ARG A 148 0.37 8.75 -1.33
CA ARG A 148 0.72 10.05 -1.91
C ARG A 148 0.77 10.01 -3.43
N GLY A 149 1.33 8.95 -4.03
CA GLY A 149 1.35 8.73 -5.47
C GLY A 149 -0.04 8.69 -6.09
N TYR A 150 -0.95 7.93 -5.48
CA TYR A 150 -2.36 7.91 -5.86
C TYR A 150 -3.00 9.30 -5.78
N ARG A 151 -2.81 10.01 -4.66
CA ARG A 151 -3.41 11.35 -4.46
C ARG A 151 -2.94 12.35 -5.53
N ILE A 152 -1.67 12.28 -5.93
CA ILE A 152 -1.12 13.14 -7.00
C ILE A 152 -1.80 12.82 -8.34
N ILE A 153 -1.91 11.55 -8.72
CA ILE A 153 -2.58 11.15 -9.98
C ILE A 153 -4.04 11.57 -9.97
N LYS A 154 -4.76 11.31 -8.87
CA LYS A 154 -6.17 11.68 -8.72
C LYS A 154 -6.36 13.19 -8.86
N LYS A 155 -5.58 14.00 -8.13
CA LYS A 155 -5.66 15.47 -8.21
C LYS A 155 -5.45 15.97 -9.63
N ASN A 156 -4.46 15.44 -10.35
CA ASN A 156 -4.20 15.84 -11.73
C ASN A 156 -5.34 15.46 -12.68
N LYS A 157 -5.95 14.28 -12.49
CA LYS A 157 -7.10 13.84 -13.28
C LYS A 157 -8.35 14.68 -13.01
N ASP A 158 -8.57 15.07 -11.75
CA ASP A 158 -9.70 15.92 -11.36
C ASP A 158 -9.54 17.35 -11.93
N ILE A 159 -8.33 17.92 -11.90
CA ILE A 159 -8.04 19.22 -12.54
C ILE A 159 -8.29 19.14 -14.06
N GLN A 160 -7.81 18.08 -14.72
CA GLN A 160 -8.03 17.91 -16.17
C GLN A 160 -9.51 17.81 -16.54
N LYS A 161 -10.31 17.11 -15.72
CA LYS A 161 -11.77 17.04 -15.92
C LYS A 161 -12.42 18.40 -15.75
N PHE A 162 -12.06 19.13 -14.70
CA PHE A 162 -12.61 20.46 -14.42
C PHE A 162 -12.30 21.44 -15.56
N CYS A 163 -11.04 21.50 -16.03
CA CYS A 163 -10.68 22.34 -17.17
C CYS A 163 -11.40 21.92 -18.46
N ALA A 164 -11.60 20.62 -18.68
CA ALA A 164 -12.33 20.12 -19.85
C ALA A 164 -13.82 20.47 -19.80
N GLU A 165 -14.43 20.39 -18.63
CA GLU A 165 -15.82 20.80 -18.38
C GLU A 165 -15.98 22.31 -18.53
N GLU A 166 -15.11 23.14 -17.96
CA GLU A 166 -15.14 24.60 -18.15
C GLU A 166 -14.96 25.01 -19.61
N CYS A 167 -14.05 24.35 -20.34
CA CYS A 167 -13.92 24.57 -21.79
C CYS A 167 -15.19 24.18 -22.55
N ALA A 168 -15.87 23.12 -22.12
CA ALA A 168 -17.14 22.70 -22.71
C ALA A 168 -18.23 23.73 -22.42
N TYR A 169 -18.38 24.20 -21.18
CA TYR A 169 -19.35 25.25 -20.80
C TYR A 169 -19.10 26.56 -21.54
N MET A 170 -17.84 27.01 -21.65
CA MET A 170 -17.49 28.18 -22.47
C MET A 170 -17.93 28.00 -23.93
N LYS A 171 -17.72 26.82 -24.51
CA LYS A 171 -18.17 26.50 -25.88
C LYS A 171 -19.69 26.56 -26.05
N VAL A 172 -20.47 26.19 -25.04
CA VAL A 172 -21.95 26.26 -25.10
C VAL A 172 -22.46 27.70 -24.90
N SER A 173 -21.78 28.53 -24.10
CA SER A 173 -22.15 29.95 -23.95
C SER A 173 -21.85 30.81 -25.19
N PHE A 174 -20.91 30.40 -26.06
CA PHE A 174 -20.68 31.10 -27.34
C PHE A 174 -21.66 30.70 -28.45
N THR A 175 -22.50 29.68 -28.26
CA THR A 175 -23.56 29.30 -29.22
C THR A 175 -24.91 29.94 -28.92
N SER A 176 -25.09 30.59 -27.75
CA SER A 176 -26.22 31.48 -27.53
C SER A 176 -26.00 32.77 -28.31
N ARG A 177 -26.59 32.85 -29.51
CA ARG A 177 -26.70 34.10 -30.27
C ARG A 177 -27.27 35.20 -29.36
N PRO A 178 -26.75 36.44 -29.41
CA PRO A 178 -27.44 37.55 -28.78
C PRO A 178 -28.77 37.74 -29.54
N THR A 179 -29.89 37.48 -28.87
CA THR A 179 -31.16 38.07 -29.28
C THR A 179 -31.07 39.56 -28.99
N THR A 180 -30.60 40.33 -29.97
CA THR A 180 -30.77 41.77 -29.99
C THR A 180 -32.27 42.05 -30.02
N VAL A 181 -32.78 42.71 -28.97
CA VAL A 181 -34.10 43.35 -28.95
C VAL A 181 -34.00 44.68 -29.69
#